data_AF-A0A9D8K5B2-F1
#
_entry.id   AF-A0A9D8K5B2-F1
#
_cell.length_a   1.000
_cell.length_b   1.000
_cell.length_c   1.000
_cell.angle_alpha   90.00
_cell.angle_beta   90.00
_cell.angle_gamma   90.00
#
_symmetry.space_group_name_H-M   'P 1'
#
loop_
_entity.id
_entity.type
_entity.pdbx_description
1 polymer ?
#
loop_
_entity_poly.entity_id
_entity_poly.type
_entity_poly.pdbx_seq_one_letter_code
_entity_poly.pdbx_strand_id
1 'polypeptide(L)'
;MAGAFLPSWSQSEGSAPRRAVNMARMKAETLNGGLQVYRAAACMHQQSGGSCLIRSSSAGYVFRFYGGGPGWEQLGLPPKVETELLVAPDGRSIREVIYNGPVRSSGSTKR
;
A
#
# COMPACT_ATOMS: atom_id res chain seq x y z
N MET A 1 -40.74 0.90 28.62
CA MET A 1 -39.31 0.91 28.26
C MET A 1 -39.17 0.24 26.90
N ALA A 2 -38.90 0.98 25.83
CA ALA A 2 -38.63 0.39 24.51
C ALA A 2 -37.46 1.19 23.91
N GLY A 3 -36.27 0.59 23.97
CA GLY A 3 -35.02 1.19 23.48
C GLY A 3 -34.98 1.15 21.96
N ALA A 4 -34.80 2.32 21.35
CA ALA A 4 -34.54 2.46 19.93
C ALA A 4 -33.08 2.02 19.63
N PHE A 5 -32.92 0.92 18.90
CA PHE A 5 -31.65 0.58 18.26
C PHE A 5 -31.53 1.42 16.97
N LEU A 6 -30.77 2.52 17.03
CA LEU A 6 -30.37 3.23 15.83
C LEU A 6 -29.19 2.49 15.18
N PRO A 7 -29.25 2.16 13.87
CA PRO A 7 -28.08 1.69 13.17
C PRO A 7 -27.03 2.80 13.13
N SER A 8 -25.89 2.53 13.76
CA SER A 8 -24.68 3.35 13.63
C SER A 8 -24.12 3.13 12.22
N TRP A 9 -24.51 3.97 11.27
CA TRP A 9 -23.85 4.02 9.97
C TRP A 9 -22.47 4.65 10.19
N SER A 10 -21.45 3.81 10.39
CA SER A 10 -20.06 4.26 10.39
C SER A 10 -19.72 4.79 8.99
N GLN A 11 -19.71 6.11 8.80
CA GLN A 11 -19.34 6.77 7.54
C GLN A 11 -17.85 6.58 7.15
N SER A 12 -17.17 5.54 7.63
CA SER A 12 -15.73 5.34 7.45
C SER A 12 -15.34 4.58 6.18
N GLU A 13 -16.27 3.89 5.51
CA GLU A 13 -15.94 2.91 4.47
C GLU A 13 -15.47 3.54 3.15
N GLY A 14 -16.06 4.68 2.74
CA GLY A 14 -15.75 5.29 1.43
C GLY A 14 -14.33 5.87 1.28
N SER A 15 -13.63 6.10 2.39
CA SER A 15 -12.29 6.74 2.40
C SER A 15 -11.18 5.87 2.98
N ALA A 16 -11.50 4.70 3.57
CA ALA A 16 -10.50 3.81 4.13
C ALA A 16 -9.48 3.29 3.09
N PRO A 17 -9.87 2.89 1.86
CA PRO A 17 -8.91 2.47 0.84
C PRO A 17 -7.93 3.60 0.45
N ARG A 18 -8.43 4.84 0.33
CA ARG A 18 -7.62 6.03 0.00
C ARG A 18 -6.63 6.36 1.11
N ARG A 19 -7.06 6.26 2.37
CA ARG A 19 -6.15 6.39 3.51
C ARG A 19 -5.12 5.27 3.52
N ALA A 20 -5.54 4.05 3.23
CA ALA A 20 -4.67 2.88 3.28
C ALA A 20 -3.53 2.96 2.25
N VAL A 21 -3.82 3.33 0.99
CA VAL A 21 -2.76 3.52 -0.02
C VAL A 21 -1.80 4.65 0.36
N ASN A 22 -2.31 5.76 0.91
CA ASN A 22 -1.47 6.86 1.38
C ASN A 22 -0.58 6.43 2.55
N MET A 23 -1.12 5.69 3.51
CA MET A 23 -0.37 5.15 4.66
C MET A 23 0.72 4.18 4.21
N ALA A 24 0.37 3.27 3.30
CA ALA A 24 1.32 2.33 2.68
C ALA A 24 2.47 3.06 1.97
N ARG A 25 2.14 4.04 1.13
CA ARG A 25 3.13 4.84 0.37
C ARG A 25 4.07 5.60 1.31
N MET A 26 3.51 6.36 2.26
CA MET A 26 4.31 7.14 3.21
C MET A 26 5.21 6.24 4.05
N LYS A 27 4.72 5.06 4.46
CA LYS A 27 5.54 4.10 5.20
C LYS A 27 6.72 3.61 4.38
N ALA A 28 6.50 3.22 3.12
CA ALA A 28 7.59 2.78 2.24
C ALA A 28 8.59 3.90 1.94
N GLU A 29 8.13 5.12 1.71
CA GLU A 29 9.01 6.28 1.51
C GLU A 29 9.88 6.52 2.76
N THR A 30 9.28 6.42 3.95
CA THR A 30 10.02 6.57 5.22
C THR A 30 11.05 5.45 5.42
N LEU A 31 10.68 4.20 5.15
CA LEU A 31 11.57 3.04 5.33
C LEU A 31 12.78 3.08 4.39
N ASN A 32 12.65 3.69 3.21
CA ASN A 32 13.65 3.64 2.15
C ASN A 32 14.42 4.96 1.97
N GLY A 33 14.55 5.77 3.04
CA GLY A 33 15.40 6.96 3.05
C GLY A 33 14.72 8.26 2.60
N GLY A 34 13.39 8.26 2.49
CA GLY A 34 12.59 9.44 2.17
C GLY A 34 12.51 9.76 0.68
N LEU A 35 11.73 10.79 0.35
CA LEU A 35 11.38 11.18 -1.02
C LEU A 35 12.58 11.61 -1.90
N GLN A 36 13.69 11.99 -1.29
CA GLN A 36 14.92 12.36 -2.02
C GLN A 36 15.66 11.13 -2.57
N VAL A 37 15.41 9.95 -2.00
CA VAL A 37 16.12 8.70 -2.32
C VAL A 37 15.19 7.66 -2.94
N TYR A 38 13.91 7.70 -2.57
CA TYR A 38 12.94 6.68 -2.93
C TYR A 38 11.62 7.25 -3.44
N ARG A 39 11.07 6.60 -4.47
CA ARG A 39 9.71 6.81 -4.97
C ARG A 39 9.02 5.47 -5.21
N ALA A 40 7.83 5.31 -4.65
CA ALA A 40 6.97 4.15 -4.90
C ALA A 40 6.47 4.13 -6.36
N ALA A 41 6.12 2.94 -6.86
CA ALA A 41 5.54 2.75 -8.19
C ALA A 41 4.23 3.54 -8.40
N ALA A 42 3.94 3.89 -9.66
CA ALA A 42 2.82 4.74 -10.07
C ALA A 42 1.45 4.21 -9.61
N CYS A 43 1.28 2.90 -9.51
CA CYS A 43 0.08 2.27 -8.96
C CYS A 43 -0.29 2.80 -7.56
N MET A 44 0.70 3.13 -6.71
CA MET A 44 0.51 3.66 -5.35
C MET A 44 0.07 5.14 -5.34
N HIS A 45 -0.03 5.77 -6.51
CA HIS A 45 -0.59 7.11 -6.69
C HIS A 45 -2.03 7.08 -7.22
N GLN A 46 -2.57 5.89 -7.53
CA GLN A 46 -3.98 5.71 -7.86
C GLN A 46 -4.85 5.67 -6.60
N GLN A 47 -6.15 5.96 -6.74
CA GLN A 47 -7.05 6.22 -5.60
C GLN A 47 -7.03 5.16 -4.49
N SER A 48 -6.95 3.88 -4.85
CA SER A 48 -6.95 2.76 -3.89
C SER A 48 -5.76 1.81 -4.10
N GLY A 49 -4.66 2.31 -4.67
CA GLY A 49 -3.44 1.54 -4.95
C GLY A 49 -3.49 0.67 -6.21
N GLY A 50 -4.61 0.63 -6.93
CA GLY A 50 -4.69 0.01 -8.26
C GLY A 50 -4.22 -1.44 -8.29
N SER A 51 -3.32 -1.74 -9.24
CA SER A 51 -2.67 -3.05 -9.38
C SER A 51 -1.76 -3.44 -8.22
N CYS A 52 -1.42 -2.52 -7.32
CA CYS A 52 -0.56 -2.77 -6.17
C CYS A 52 -1.32 -3.16 -4.91
N LEU A 53 -2.66 -3.13 -4.94
CA LEU A 53 -3.49 -3.75 -3.91
C LEU A 53 -3.65 -5.24 -4.20
N ILE A 54 -3.01 -6.09 -3.41
CA ILE A 54 -3.04 -7.56 -3.59
C ILE A 54 -4.24 -8.18 -2.87
N ARG A 55 -4.64 -7.62 -1.73
CA ARG A 55 -5.77 -8.13 -0.94
C ARG A 55 -6.48 -7.00 -0.21
N SER A 56 -7.81 -7.04 -0.22
CA SER A 56 -8.69 -6.20 0.60
C SER A 56 -9.68 -7.10 1.32
N SER A 57 -9.65 -7.12 2.66
CA SER A 57 -10.57 -7.91 3.47
C SER A 57 -10.86 -7.23 4.82
N SER A 58 -11.67 -7.86 5.66
CA SER A 58 -11.93 -7.42 7.04
C SER A 58 -10.66 -7.34 7.90
N ALA A 59 -9.58 -8.03 7.50
CA ALA A 59 -8.27 -7.94 8.16
C ALA A 59 -7.47 -6.69 7.75
N GLY A 60 -7.83 -6.05 6.64
CA GLY A 60 -7.20 -4.83 6.13
C GLY A 60 -6.79 -4.92 4.66
N TYR A 61 -5.81 -4.10 4.30
CA TYR A 61 -5.33 -3.93 2.92
C TYR A 61 -3.87 -4.38 2.80
N VAL A 62 -3.60 -5.36 1.95
CA VAL A 62 -2.25 -5.78 1.62
C VAL A 62 -1.83 -5.11 0.33
N PHE A 63 -0.78 -4.30 0.40
CA PHE A 63 -0.14 -3.71 -0.76
C PHE A 63 1.18 -4.40 -1.05
N ARG A 64 1.45 -4.63 -2.33
CA ARG A 64 2.76 -5.07 -2.82
C ARG A 64 3.14 -4.23 -4.02
N PHE A 65 4.29 -3.59 -3.95
CA PHE A 65 4.73 -2.68 -5.00
C PHE A 65 6.25 -2.57 -5.02
N TYR A 66 6.74 -2.07 -6.15
CA TYR A 66 8.15 -1.75 -6.31
C TYR A 66 8.41 -0.27 -6.05
N GLY A 67 9.68 0.06 -5.84
CA GLY A 67 10.16 1.41 -5.86
C GLY A 67 11.64 1.52 -6.17
N GLY A 68 12.07 2.73 -6.46
CA GLY A 68 13.42 3.06 -6.91
C GLY A 68 13.73 4.53 -6.67
N GLY A 69 14.81 5.03 -7.27
CA GLY A 69 15.19 6.43 -7.18
C GLY A 69 14.13 7.38 -7.76
N PRO A 70 14.12 8.66 -7.39
CA PRO A 70 13.20 9.63 -8.00
C PRO A 70 13.25 9.57 -9.54
N GLY A 71 12.08 9.42 -10.18
CA GLY A 71 11.96 9.30 -11.64
C GLY A 71 12.24 7.92 -12.24
N TRP A 72 12.53 6.89 -11.42
CA TRP A 72 12.93 5.56 -11.93
C TRP A 72 11.95 4.97 -12.95
N GLU A 73 10.65 5.09 -12.71
CA GLU A 73 9.63 4.51 -13.57
C GLU A 73 9.46 5.28 -14.89
N GLN A 74 9.54 6.62 -14.84
CA GLN A 74 9.52 7.47 -16.03
C GLN A 74 10.75 7.27 -16.92
N LEU A 75 11.89 6.96 -16.30
CA LEU A 75 13.16 6.70 -16.98
C LEU A 75 13.33 5.23 -17.40
N GLY A 76 12.37 4.35 -17.09
CA GLY A 76 12.47 2.91 -17.39
C GLY A 76 13.62 2.20 -16.65
N LEU A 77 14.07 2.75 -15.53
CA LEU A 77 15.12 2.15 -14.70
C LEU A 77 14.56 0.94 -13.94
N PRO A 78 15.40 -0.05 -13.60
CA PRO A 78 14.95 -1.19 -12.80
C PRO A 78 14.55 -0.73 -11.38
N PRO A 79 13.50 -1.32 -10.79
CA PRO A 79 13.18 -1.11 -9.39
C PRO A 79 14.30 -1.66 -8.51
N LYS A 80 14.52 -1.04 -7.35
CA LYS A 80 15.56 -1.43 -6.39
C LYS A 80 14.98 -2.14 -5.18
N VAL A 81 13.77 -1.75 -4.77
CA VAL A 81 13.12 -2.24 -3.56
C VAL A 81 11.75 -2.77 -3.91
N GLU A 82 11.39 -3.90 -3.30
CA GLU A 82 10.03 -4.38 -3.21
C GLU A 82 9.53 -4.17 -1.77
N THR A 83 8.32 -3.63 -1.65
CA THR A 83 7.65 -3.45 -0.36
C THR A 83 6.32 -4.21 -0.37
N GLU A 84 6.08 -4.98 0.69
CA GLU A 84 4.81 -5.62 1.00
C GLU A 84 4.39 -5.29 2.42
N LEU A 85 3.18 -4.80 2.60
CA LEU A 85 2.70 -4.33 3.91
C LEU A 85 1.20 -4.55 4.06
N LEU A 86 0.78 -4.74 5.31
CA LEU A 86 -0.61 -4.82 5.74
C LEU A 86 -1.00 -3.52 6.45
N VAL A 87 -2.01 -2.83 5.92
CA VAL A 87 -2.63 -1.66 6.53
C VAL A 87 -3.92 -2.06 7.22
N ALA A 88 -4.20 -1.48 8.39
CA ALA A 88 -5.43 -1.70 9.13
C ALA A 88 -6.69 -1.40 8.27
N PRO A 89 -7.84 -2.04 8.57
CA PRO A 89 -9.09 -1.83 7.83
C PRO A 89 -9.58 -0.39 7.80
N ASP A 90 -9.22 0.44 8.79
CA ASP A 90 -9.57 1.86 8.82
C ASP A 90 -8.66 2.73 7.93
N GLY A 91 -7.56 2.16 7.42
CA GLY A 91 -6.53 2.81 6.62
C GLY A 91 -5.61 3.74 7.40
N ARG A 92 -5.60 3.71 8.74
CA ARG A 92 -4.92 4.71 9.58
C ARG A 92 -3.61 4.23 10.19
N SER A 93 -3.34 2.93 10.20
CA SER A 93 -2.13 2.37 10.80
C SER A 93 -1.57 1.22 9.98
N ILE A 94 -0.25 1.07 10.00
CA ILE A 94 0.43 -0.12 9.49
C ILE A 94 0.29 -1.20 10.56
N ARG A 95 -0.33 -2.32 10.19
CA ARG A 95 -0.39 -3.51 11.05
C ARG A 95 0.91 -4.29 10.98
N GLU A 96 1.46 -4.43 9.77
CA GLU A 96 2.64 -5.24 9.53
C GLU A 96 3.40 -4.75 8.30
N VAL A 97 4.73 -4.77 8.38
CA VAL A 97 5.61 -4.69 7.21
C VAL A 97 6.03 -6.12 6.90
N ILE A 98 5.35 -6.74 5.94
CA ILE A 98 5.56 -8.14 5.55
C ILE A 98 6.92 -8.28 4.86
N TYR A 99 7.28 -7.30 4.02
CA TYR A 99 8.56 -7.27 3.31
C TYR A 99 8.97 -5.83 2.98
N ASN A 100 10.26 -5.50 3.11
CA ASN A 100 10.85 -4.29 2.55
C ASN A 100 12.33 -4.51 2.29
N GLY A 101 12.71 -4.75 1.03
CA GLY A 101 14.08 -5.11 0.70
C GLY A 101 14.32 -5.23 -0.81
N PRO A 102 15.48 -5.78 -1.22
CA PRO A 102 15.79 -6.00 -2.63
C PRO A 102 14.67 -6.74 -3.36
N VAL A 103 14.44 -6.41 -4.63
CA VAL A 103 13.39 -7.05 -5.42
C VAL A 103 13.59 -8.57 -5.42
N ARG A 104 12.60 -9.32 -4.93
CA ARG A 104 12.64 -10.78 -4.98
C ARG A 104 12.60 -11.19 -6.45
N SER A 105 13.41 -12.15 -6.87
CA SER A 105 13.24 -12.70 -8.21
C SER A 105 11.87 -13.37 -8.24
N SER A 106 10.90 -12.72 -8.89
CA SER A 106 9.71 -13.42 -9.34
C SER A 106 10.24 -14.42 -10.36
N GLY A 107 10.46 -15.67 -9.93
CA GLY A 107 10.83 -16.75 -10.82
C GLY A 107 9.76 -16.89 -11.89
N SER A 108 9.95 -16.19 -13.02
CA SER A 108 9.15 -16.36 -14.21
C SER A 108 9.64 -17.62 -14.90
N THR A 109 9.34 -18.78 -14.32
CA THR A 109 9.35 -20.04 -15.05
C THR A 109 8.12 -20.02 -15.97
N LYS A 110 8.27 -19.41 -17.15
CA LYS A 110 7.45 -19.80 -18.30
C LYS A 110 7.80 -21.26 -18.62
N ARG A 111 6.83 -22.16 -18.46
CA ARG A 111 6.81 -23.44 -19.19
C ARG A 111 6.31 -23.20 -20.61
#